data_AF-A0AB73NIJ3-F1
#
_entry.id   AF-A0AB73NIJ3-F1
#
_cell.length_a   1.000
_cell.length_b   1.000
_cell.length_c   1.000
_cell.angle_alpha   90.00
_cell.angle_beta   90.00
_cell.angle_gamma   90.00
#
_symmetry.space_group_name_H-M   'P 1'
#
loop_
_entity.id
_entity.type
_entity.pdbx_description
1 polymer ?
#
loop_
_entity_poly.entity_id
_entity_poly.type
_entity_poly.pdbx_seq_one_letter_code
_entity_poly.pdbx_strand_id
1 'polypeptide(L)' 'MSNSILNNVVNRLKQSLGQSRYHVAVHDCQHFLDVLSFHSKESFSHPWQYNVALTCSESDTGFNQCR' A
#
# COMPACT_ATOMS: atom_id res chain seq x y z
N MET A 1 -19.67 18.51 16.27
CA MET A 1 -18.24 18.52 15.85
C MET A 1 -17.43 17.36 16.43
N SER A 2 -17.76 16.81 17.61
CA SER A 2 -17.02 15.66 18.18
C SER A 2 -17.21 14.34 17.42
N ASN A 3 -18.41 14.09 16.88
CA ASN A 3 -18.71 12.86 16.14
C ASN A 3 -17.93 12.73 14.82
N SER A 4 -17.66 13.83 14.12
CA SER A 4 -16.86 13.82 12.89
C SER A 4 -15.39 13.51 13.16
N ILE A 5 -14.85 13.96 14.29
CA ILE A 5 -13.47 13.64 14.71
C ILE A 5 -13.37 12.16 15.09
N LEU A 6 -14.31 11.64 15.87
CA LEU A 6 -14.36 10.21 16.22
C LEU A 6 -14.46 9.32 14.98
N ASN A 7 -15.30 9.67 14.01
CA ASN A 7 -15.41 8.90 12.76
C ASN A 7 -14.12 8.92 11.95
N ASN A 8 -13.39 10.04 11.94
CA ASN A 8 -12.10 10.15 11.23
C ASN A 8 -11.03 9.26 11.89
N VAL A 9 -10.98 9.26 13.23
CA VAL A 9 -10.08 8.41 14.02
C VAL A 9 -10.42 6.92 13.80
N VAL A 10 -11.70 6.56 13.84
CA VAL A 10 -12.15 5.18 13.59
C VAL A 10 -11.79 4.71 12.18
N ASN A 11 -11.93 5.57 11.17
CA ASN A 11 -11.56 5.22 9.80
C ASN A 11 -10.05 5.02 9.63
N ARG A 12 -9.22 5.87 10.26
CA ARG A 12 -7.75 5.69 10.26
C ARG A 12 -7.32 4.42 11.00
N LEU A 13 -7.99 4.10 12.12
CA LEU A 13 -7.71 2.87 12.87
C LEU A 13 -8.14 1.64 12.08
N LYS A 14 -9.29 1.67 11.40
CA LYS A 14 -9.72 0.59 10.49
C LYS A 14 -8.77 0.41 9.32
N GLN A 15 -8.28 1.51 8.73
CA GLN A 15 -7.22 1.45 7.73
C GLN A 15 -5.99 0.76 8.31
N SER A 16 -5.49 1.20 9.47
CA SER A 16 -4.30 0.65 10.15
C SER A 16 -4.42 -0.83 10.53
N LEU A 17 -5.59 -1.27 11.00
CA LEU A 17 -5.84 -2.66 11.39
C LEU A 17 -5.95 -3.63 10.20
N GLY A 18 -6.26 -3.10 9.01
CA GLY A 18 -6.31 -3.86 7.76
C GLY A 18 -5.02 -3.84 6.95
N GLN A 19 -3.96 -3.15 7.41
CA GLN A 19 -2.72 -3.01 6.62
C GLN A 19 -1.83 -4.22 6.76
N SER A 20 -1.20 -4.57 5.65
CA SER A 20 0.03 -5.34 5.64
C SER A 20 1.09 -4.73 6.55
N ARG A 21 1.89 -5.60 7.21
CA ARG A 21 3.06 -5.17 8.00
C ARG A 21 4.15 -4.53 7.14
N TYR A 22 4.10 -4.72 5.83
CA TYR A 22 5.04 -4.16 4.87
C TYR A 22 4.42 -2.97 4.18
N HIS A 23 5.20 -1.90 4.03
CA HIS A 23 4.77 -0.67 3.38
C HIS A 23 5.62 -0.43 2.14
N VAL A 24 4.98 -0.02 1.04
CA VAL A 24 5.65 0.39 -0.19
C VAL A 24 5.14 1.77 -0.56
N ALA A 25 6.07 2.72 -0.68
CA ALA A 25 5.81 4.04 -1.21
C ALA A 25 6.42 4.12 -2.61
N VAL A 26 5.60 4.47 -3.60
CA VAL A 26 6.05 4.73 -4.97
C VAL A 26 6.05 6.23 -5.18
N HIS A 27 7.16 6.78 -5.69
CA HIS A 27 7.25 8.19 -6.01
C HIS A 27 6.15 8.58 -7.01
N ASP A 28 5.46 9.69 -6.76
CA ASP A 28 4.28 10.16 -7.51
C ASP A 28 3.03 9.27 -7.48
N CYS A 29 2.96 8.27 -6.59
CA CYS A 29 1.73 7.54 -6.31
C CYS A 29 1.03 8.12 -5.08
N GLN A 30 -0.14 8.75 -5.27
CA GLN A 30 -0.97 9.28 -4.17
C GLN A 30 -1.88 8.21 -3.54
N HIS A 31 -1.96 7.04 -4.15
CA HIS A 31 -2.84 5.97 -3.70
C HIS A 31 -2.23 5.18 -2.56
N PHE A 32 -3.10 4.70 -1.67
CA PHE A 32 -2.70 3.77 -0.64
C PHE A 32 -2.49 2.37 -1.27
N LEU A 33 -1.25 1.90 -1.24
CA LEU A 33 -0.86 0.57 -1.71
C LEU A 33 -0.72 -0.35 -0.50
N ASP A 34 -1.56 -1.38 -0.44
CA ASP A 34 -1.49 -2.43 0.57
C ASP A 34 -0.68 -3.62 0.04
N VAL A 35 0.27 -4.12 0.82
CA VAL A 35 1.21 -5.15 0.36
C VAL A 35 0.66 -6.54 0.65
N LEU A 36 0.23 -7.24 -0.40
CA LEU A 36 -0.28 -8.61 -0.26
C LEU A 36 0.84 -9.64 -0.05
N SER A 37 1.90 -9.56 -0.86
CA SER A 37 3.06 -10.44 -0.75
C SER A 37 4.33 -9.78 -1.28
N PHE A 38 5.49 -10.20 -0.77
CA PHE A 38 6.78 -9.71 -1.23
C PHE A 38 7.77 -10.86 -1.37
N HIS A 39 8.64 -10.78 -2.37
CA HIS A 39 9.77 -11.69 -2.56
C HIS A 39 11.00 -10.90 -2.99
N SER A 40 12.11 -11.06 -2.27
CA SER A 40 13.39 -10.42 -2.59
C SER A 40 14.41 -11.42 -3.12
N LYS A 41 15.25 -10.96 -4.06
CA LYS A 41 16.46 -11.65 -4.51
C LYS A 41 17.60 -10.66 -4.45
N GLU A 42 18.53 -10.91 -3.53
CA GLU A 42 19.71 -10.08 -3.30
C GLU A 42 20.95 -10.97 -3.35
N SER A 43 21.96 -10.52 -4.08
CA SER A 43 23.24 -11.23 -4.21
C SER A 43 24.35 -10.22 -4.47
N PHE A 44 25.55 -10.49 -3.94
CA PHE A 44 26.70 -9.63 -4.15
C PHE A 44 27.03 -9.51 -5.64
N SER A 45 27.35 -8.29 -6.07
CA SER A 45 27.69 -7.97 -7.46
C SER A 45 26.59 -8.23 -8.50
N HIS A 46 25.34 -8.43 -8.05
CA HIS A 46 24.16 -8.57 -8.90
C HIS A 46 23.13 -7.48 -8.53
N PRO A 47 22.30 -7.04 -9.48
CA PRO A 47 21.21 -6.13 -9.16
C PRO A 47 20.22 -6.80 -8.21
N TRP A 48 19.72 -6.03 -7.25
CA TRP A 48 18.63 -6.46 -6.38
C TRP A 48 17.32 -6.51 -7.17
N GLN A 49 16.48 -7.47 -6.85
CA GLN A 49 15.15 -7.59 -7.45
C GLN A 49 14.11 -7.84 -6.35
N TYR A 50 13.08 -7.00 -6.32
CA TYR A 50 11.92 -7.17 -5.45
C TYR A 50 10.68 -7.38 -6.31
N ASN A 51 9.97 -8.47 -6.05
CA ASN A 51 8.63 -8.70 -6.59
C ASN A 51 7.63 -8.44 -5.47
N VAL A 52 6.80 -7.42 -5.63
CA VAL A 52 5.80 -7.04 -4.64
C VAL A 52 4.41 -7.12 -5.27
N ALA A 53 3.54 -7.94 -4.69
CA ALA A 53 2.13 -7.95 -5.04
C ALA A 53 1.39 -6.94 -4.15
N LEU A 54 0.65 -6.03 -4.78
CA LEU A 54 -0.05 -4.94 -4.12
C LEU A 54 -1.55 -5.04 -4.37
N THR A 55 -2.34 -4.61 -3.39
CA THR A 55 -3.77 -4.33 -3.48
C THR A 55 -3.99 -2.83 -3.32
N CYS A 56 -4.89 -2.26 -4.12
CA CYS A 56 -5.27 -0.84 -4.07
C CYS A 56 -6.76 -0.73 -3.77
N SER A 57 -7.16 0.30 -3.03
CA SER A 57 -8.56 0.56 -2.70
C SER A 57 -9.35 1.23 -3.82
N GLU A 58 -8.67 1.77 -4.84
CA GLU A 58 -9.31 2.36 -6.02
C GLU A 58 -9.75 1.25 -7.00
N SER A 59 -11.00 1.34 -7.48
CA SER A 59 -11.51 0.45 -8.52
C SER A 59 -10.85 0.77 -9.86
N ASP A 60 -10.45 -0.29 -10.57
CA ASP A 60 -9.76 -0.36 -11.88
C ASP A 60 -10.53 0.34 -13.04
N THR A 61 -10.82 1.63 -12.88
CA THR A 61 -11.48 2.50 -13.85
C THR A 61 -10.55 3.60 -14.34
N GLY A 62 -9.36 3.72 -13.74
CA GLY A 62 -8.25 4.56 -14.19
C GLY A 62 -7.05 3.70 -14.57
N PHE A 63 -7.01 3.28 -15.83
CA PHE A 63 -5.86 2.81 -16.60
C PHE A 63 -4.51 2.73 -15.84
N ASN A 64 -4.08 1.51 -15.49
CA ASN A 64 -2.69 1.15 -15.18
C ASN A 64 -1.98 1.92 -14.05
N GLN A 65 -2.68 2.37 -13.01
CA GLN A 65 -2.05 3.17 -11.95
C GLN A 65 -1.41 2.35 -10.81
N CYS A 66 -1.58 1.02 -10.82
CA CYS A 66 -1.06 0.11 -9.78
C CYS A 66 -0.43 -1.16 -10.38
N ARG A 67 0.28 -1.06 -11.50
CA ARG A 67 1.01 -2.18 -12.09
C ARG A 67 2.46 -1.82 -12.39
#